data_AF-A0A7W0Y8X2-F1
#
_entry.id   AF-A0A7W0Y8X2-F1
#
_cell.length_a   1.000
_cell.length_b   1.000
_cell.length_c   1.000
_cell.angle_alpha   90.00
_cell.angle_beta   90.00
_cell.angle_gamma   90.00
#
_symmetry.space_group_name_H-M   'P 1'
#
loop_
_entity.id
_entity.type
_entity.pdbx_description
1 polymer ?
#
loop_
_entity_poly.entity_id
_entity_poly.type
_entity_poly.pdbx_seq_one_letter_code
_entity_poly.pdbx_strand_id
1 'polypeptide(L)'
;MMLGKIDVYIRSIERFGAAGAVLTSGQAVTLRFPTGDRHATQVTPHDQLVVLVREVAPPTALDQLDKNRPARFELDSGVQRYQISVAPRPGAWQVIIEPATAVAPPAATHASGSYPQQVPVGSAPKAAPPRTSSSTSPPVVARTSAPQTIVNEDESEMSIERGQYDAAPPAEPTSSGSALLDLLTSQARGAQASDLYLAAGSAAFMRVGGQLSAMTSRSSIDGDLLSRELGVVAPPEAREAWMDRGTAMFTYGDGLGRIRVTLTRDH
;
A
#
# COMPACT_ATOMS: atom_id res chain seq x y z
N MET A 1 -23.12 -3.28 5.04
CA MET A 1 -22.46 -4.34 4.25
C MET A 1 -21.03 -4.41 4.72
N MET A 2 -20.49 -5.59 5.02
CA MET A 2 -19.07 -5.71 5.31
C MET A 2 -18.30 -5.51 4.00
N LEU A 3 -17.35 -4.56 3.99
CA LEU A 3 -16.39 -4.43 2.89
C LEU A 3 -15.53 -5.68 2.89
N GLY A 4 -15.68 -6.52 1.87
CA GLY A 4 -14.86 -7.71 1.72
C GLY A 4 -13.44 -7.30 1.37
N LYS A 5 -12.44 -8.07 1.80
CA LYS A 5 -11.04 -7.74 1.45
C LYS A 5 -10.78 -7.77 -0.07
N ILE A 6 -11.68 -8.39 -0.86
CA ILE A 6 -11.59 -8.38 -2.33
C ILE A 6 -11.85 -6.98 -2.92
N ASP A 7 -12.60 -6.13 -2.21
CA ASP A 7 -12.94 -4.78 -2.63
C ASP A 7 -11.71 -3.89 -2.77
N VAL A 8 -10.64 -4.20 -2.01
CA VAL A 8 -9.34 -3.51 -2.12
C VAL A 8 -8.74 -3.70 -3.50
N TYR A 9 -8.86 -4.89 -4.09
CA TYR A 9 -8.36 -5.18 -5.43
C TYR A 9 -9.24 -4.57 -6.50
N ILE A 10 -10.56 -4.59 -6.32
CA ILE A 10 -11.52 -3.93 -7.21
C ILE A 10 -11.23 -2.42 -7.26
N ARG A 11 -11.10 -1.78 -6.10
CA ARG A 11 -10.74 -0.36 -6.01
C ARG A 11 -9.38 -0.08 -6.65
N SER A 12 -8.43 -1.02 -6.61
CA SER A 12 -7.15 -0.89 -7.31
C SER A 12 -7.32 -0.99 -8.84
N ILE A 13 -8.14 -1.91 -9.33
CA ILE A 13 -8.48 -2.01 -10.76
C ILE A 13 -9.08 -0.68 -11.26
N GLU A 14 -10.03 -0.13 -10.53
CA GLU A 14 -10.68 1.16 -10.83
C GLU A 14 -9.69 2.33 -10.78
N ARG A 15 -8.92 2.43 -9.69
CA ARG A 15 -7.97 3.52 -9.46
C ARG A 15 -6.89 3.59 -10.54
N PHE A 16 -6.43 2.45 -11.03
CA PHE A 16 -5.39 2.40 -12.05
C PHE A 16 -5.93 2.28 -13.48
N GLY A 17 -7.24 2.10 -13.67
CA GLY A 17 -7.82 1.86 -15.00
C GLY A 17 -7.37 0.52 -15.60
N ALA A 18 -7.23 -0.51 -14.77
CA ALA A 18 -6.90 -1.85 -15.25
C ALA A 18 -8.13 -2.52 -15.88
N ALA A 19 -7.90 -3.39 -16.86
CA ALA A 19 -8.92 -4.26 -17.45
C ALA A 19 -9.28 -5.45 -16.55
N GLY A 20 -8.48 -5.72 -15.51
CA GLY A 20 -8.74 -6.79 -14.54
C GLY A 20 -7.53 -7.07 -13.65
N ALA A 21 -7.66 -8.06 -12.78
CA ALA A 21 -6.58 -8.55 -11.93
C ALA A 21 -6.53 -10.07 -11.90
N VAL A 22 -5.32 -10.61 -11.80
CA VAL A 22 -5.04 -12.04 -11.59
C VAL A 22 -4.28 -12.18 -10.28
N LEU A 23 -4.88 -12.90 -9.34
CA LEU A 23 -4.28 -13.24 -8.06
C LEU A 23 -3.95 -14.73 -8.08
N THR A 24 -2.69 -15.06 -7.84
CA THR A 24 -2.26 -16.47 -7.72
C THR A 24 -1.62 -16.65 -6.34
N SER A 25 -1.98 -17.74 -5.66
CA SER A 25 -1.43 -18.05 -4.33
C SER A 25 0.09 -18.04 -4.32
N GLY A 26 0.69 -17.26 -3.42
CA GLY A 26 2.14 -17.13 -3.26
C GLY A 26 2.84 -16.34 -4.37
N GLN A 27 2.09 -15.68 -5.26
CA GLN A 27 2.64 -14.84 -6.33
C GLN A 27 2.23 -13.38 -6.17
N ALA A 28 2.97 -12.52 -6.86
CA ALA A 28 2.63 -11.12 -7.03
C ALA A 28 1.29 -10.96 -7.73
N VAL A 29 0.44 -10.05 -7.24
CA VAL A 29 -0.83 -9.72 -7.92
C VAL A 29 -0.51 -9.10 -9.27
N THR A 30 -1.18 -9.56 -10.33
CA THR A 30 -0.97 -9.06 -11.69
C THR A 30 -2.19 -8.28 -12.13
N LEU A 31 -2.03 -6.97 -12.36
CA LEU A 31 -3.06 -6.13 -12.95
C LEU A 31 -2.92 -6.16 -14.47
N ARG A 32 -4.02 -6.43 -15.17
CA ARG A 32 -4.06 -6.51 -16.64
C ARG A 32 -4.44 -5.14 -17.18
N PHE A 33 -3.63 -4.53 -18.04
CA PHE A 33 -3.97 -3.29 -18.73
C PHE A 33 -4.06 -3.52 -20.23
N PRO A 34 -4.76 -2.64 -20.99
CA PRO A 34 -4.75 -2.69 -22.45
C PRO A 34 -3.35 -2.61 -23.05
N THR A 35 -2.42 -1.93 -22.36
CA THR A 35 -1.02 -1.77 -22.77
C THR A 35 -0.12 -2.93 -22.38
N GLY A 36 -0.63 -3.93 -21.63
CA GLY A 36 0.13 -5.06 -21.10
C GLY A 36 -0.06 -5.27 -19.60
N ASP A 37 0.46 -6.38 -19.09
CA ASP A 37 0.32 -6.77 -17.69
C ASP A 37 1.34 -6.06 -16.79
N ARG A 38 0.94 -5.70 -15.56
CA ARG A 38 1.84 -5.17 -14.52
C ARG A 38 1.74 -5.97 -13.24
N HIS A 39 2.87 -6.29 -12.65
CA HIS A 39 2.95 -6.98 -11.37
C HIS A 39 3.02 -5.97 -10.21
N ALA A 40 2.11 -6.11 -9.25
CA ALA A 40 2.20 -5.42 -7.97
C ALA A 40 3.28 -6.07 -7.12
N THR A 41 3.96 -5.30 -6.28
CA THR A 41 4.96 -5.82 -5.33
C THR A 41 4.35 -6.68 -4.22
N GLN A 42 3.04 -6.61 -4.05
CA GLN A 42 2.29 -7.36 -3.05
C GLN A 42 2.10 -8.82 -3.48
N VAL A 43 2.60 -9.73 -2.66
CA VAL A 43 2.36 -11.17 -2.78
C VAL A 43 1.18 -11.56 -1.90
N THR A 44 0.26 -12.37 -2.42
CA THR A 44 -0.90 -12.87 -1.65
C THR A 44 -0.65 -14.31 -1.17
N PRO A 45 -0.49 -14.56 0.13
CA PRO A 45 -0.39 -15.91 0.69
C PRO A 45 -1.63 -16.75 0.34
N HIS A 46 -1.45 -18.07 0.24
CA HIS A 46 -2.54 -19.00 -0.11
C HIS A 46 -3.73 -18.88 0.86
N ASP A 47 -3.47 -18.96 2.16
CA ASP A 47 -4.52 -18.91 3.19
C ASP A 47 -5.31 -17.59 3.13
N GLN A 48 -4.62 -16.48 2.85
CA GLN A 48 -5.25 -15.18 2.69
C GLN A 48 -6.16 -15.14 1.46
N LEU A 49 -5.74 -15.74 0.33
CA LEU A 49 -6.54 -15.83 -0.89
C LEU A 49 -7.79 -16.70 -0.69
N VAL A 50 -7.68 -17.80 0.07
CA VAL A 50 -8.81 -18.67 0.40
C VAL A 50 -9.83 -17.92 1.26
N VAL A 51 -9.39 -17.22 2.31
CA VAL A 51 -10.28 -16.40 3.14
C VAL A 51 -10.97 -15.31 2.32
N LEU A 52 -10.21 -14.61 1.47
CA LEU A 52 -10.70 -13.58 0.55
C LEU A 52 -11.86 -14.08 -0.33
N VAL A 53 -11.68 -15.23 -0.97
CA VAL A 53 -12.70 -15.81 -1.84
C VAL A 53 -13.89 -16.30 -1.02
N ARG A 54 -13.64 -16.92 0.14
CA ARG A 54 -14.71 -17.47 0.99
C ARG A 54 -15.64 -16.40 1.57
N GLU A 55 -15.13 -15.20 1.77
CA GLU A 55 -15.89 -14.06 2.28
C GLU A 55 -16.94 -13.54 1.28
N VAL A 56 -16.66 -13.65 -0.04
CA VAL A 56 -17.51 -13.07 -1.09
C VAL A 56 -18.20 -14.09 -1.98
N ALA A 57 -17.76 -15.35 -1.95
CA ALA A 57 -18.32 -16.39 -2.80
C ALA A 57 -19.72 -16.80 -2.30
N PRO A 58 -20.72 -16.90 -3.18
CA PRO A 58 -22.03 -17.45 -2.82
C PRO A 58 -21.89 -18.93 -2.41
N PRO A 59 -22.81 -19.46 -1.58
CA PRO A 59 -22.73 -20.85 -1.09
C PRO A 59 -22.57 -21.89 -2.20
N THR A 60 -23.21 -21.65 -3.35
CA THR A 60 -23.11 -22.53 -4.53
C THR A 60 -21.71 -22.57 -5.15
N ALA A 61 -20.96 -21.46 -5.09
CA ALA A 61 -19.58 -21.40 -5.56
C ALA A 61 -18.63 -22.05 -4.54
N LEU A 62 -18.89 -21.87 -3.24
CA LEU A 62 -18.14 -22.53 -2.17
C LEU A 62 -18.20 -24.06 -2.30
N ASP A 63 -19.39 -24.61 -2.52
CA ASP A 63 -19.59 -26.05 -2.74
C ASP A 63 -18.79 -26.59 -3.94
N GLN A 64 -18.59 -25.77 -4.98
CA GLN A 64 -17.76 -26.14 -6.13
C GLN A 64 -16.27 -26.09 -5.79
N LEU A 65 -15.83 -25.06 -5.08
CA LEU A 65 -14.44 -24.87 -4.68
C LEU A 65 -13.98 -25.94 -3.68
N ASP A 66 -14.81 -26.33 -2.72
CA ASP A 66 -14.52 -27.40 -1.77
C ASP A 66 -14.40 -28.78 -2.47
N LYS A 67 -15.06 -28.94 -3.63
CA LYS A 67 -14.90 -30.10 -4.53
C LYS A 67 -13.73 -29.95 -5.51
N ASN A 68 -12.85 -28.96 -5.31
CA ASN A 68 -11.75 -28.61 -6.21
C ASN A 68 -12.19 -28.38 -7.67
N ARG A 69 -13.38 -27.80 -7.89
CA ARG A 69 -13.87 -27.42 -9.22
C ARG A 69 -13.76 -25.91 -9.43
N PRO A 70 -13.50 -25.44 -10.66
CA PRO A 70 -13.53 -24.01 -10.95
C PRO A 70 -14.95 -23.46 -10.76
N ALA A 71 -15.04 -22.26 -10.18
CA ALA A 71 -16.29 -21.57 -9.91
C ALA A 71 -16.23 -20.15 -10.50
N ARG A 72 -17.39 -19.63 -10.93
CA ARG A 72 -17.53 -18.25 -11.41
C ARG A 72 -18.76 -17.63 -10.79
N PHE A 73 -18.65 -16.40 -10.33
CA PHE A 73 -19.77 -15.63 -9.78
C PHE A 73 -19.56 -14.14 -10.03
N GLU A 74 -20.64 -13.38 -9.91
CA GLU A 74 -20.62 -11.93 -10.07
C GLU A 74 -20.63 -11.25 -8.71
N LEU A 75 -19.93 -10.12 -8.61
CA LEU A 75 -19.88 -9.26 -7.43
C LEU A 75 -20.25 -7.84 -7.83
N ASP A 76 -21.14 -7.24 -7.06
CA ASP A 76 -21.59 -5.87 -7.28
C ASP A 76 -20.80 -4.91 -6.39
N SER A 77 -20.04 -3.99 -6.99
CA SER A 77 -19.29 -2.95 -6.29
C SER A 77 -20.08 -1.62 -6.20
N GLY A 78 -21.39 -1.67 -6.47
CA GLY A 78 -22.32 -0.54 -6.44
C GLY A 78 -22.35 0.25 -7.74
N VAL A 79 -21.18 0.61 -8.29
CA VAL A 79 -21.07 1.37 -9.55
C VAL A 79 -20.92 0.45 -10.75
N GLN A 80 -20.22 -0.68 -10.59
CA GLN A 80 -19.94 -1.64 -11.64
C GLN A 80 -19.95 -3.06 -11.11
N ARG A 81 -20.39 -4.01 -11.95
CA ARG A 81 -20.32 -5.44 -11.65
C ARG A 81 -19.00 -6.01 -12.11
N TYR A 82 -18.47 -6.94 -11.34
CA TYR A 82 -17.24 -7.66 -11.62
C TYR A 82 -17.54 -9.16 -11.67
N GLN A 83 -16.98 -9.84 -12.67
CA GLN A 83 -16.99 -11.29 -12.74
C GLN A 83 -15.73 -11.84 -12.08
N ILE A 84 -15.92 -12.68 -11.07
CA ILE A 84 -14.84 -13.36 -10.34
C ILE A 84 -14.82 -14.81 -10.81
N SER A 85 -13.70 -15.23 -11.38
CA SER A 85 -13.43 -16.62 -11.76
C SER A 85 -12.35 -17.19 -10.86
N VAL A 86 -12.67 -18.29 -10.16
CA VAL A 86 -11.74 -18.98 -9.26
C VAL A 86 -11.44 -20.36 -9.83
N ALA A 87 -10.16 -20.65 -10.03
CA ALA A 87 -9.67 -21.94 -10.49
C ALA A 87 -8.74 -22.54 -9.41
N PRO A 88 -9.20 -23.54 -8.64
CA PRO A 88 -8.33 -24.28 -7.74
C PRO A 88 -7.35 -25.12 -8.56
N ARG A 89 -6.07 -25.05 -8.20
CA ARG A 89 -4.98 -25.92 -8.67
C ARG A 89 -4.41 -26.68 -7.47
N PRO A 90 -3.76 -27.83 -7.68
CA PRO A 90 -3.09 -28.55 -6.58
C PRO A 90 -2.11 -27.63 -5.85
N GLY A 91 -2.41 -27.28 -4.59
CA GLY A 91 -1.57 -26.42 -3.75
C GLY A 91 -1.62 -24.91 -4.05
N ALA A 92 -2.47 -24.45 -4.98
CA ALA A 92 -2.57 -23.02 -5.29
C ALA A 92 -3.95 -22.66 -5.84
N TRP A 93 -4.46 -21.48 -5.53
CA TRP A 93 -5.65 -20.93 -6.17
C TRP A 93 -5.27 -19.83 -7.14
N GLN A 94 -5.95 -19.78 -8.27
CA GLN A 94 -5.89 -18.68 -9.23
C GLN A 94 -7.25 -18.00 -9.27
N VAL A 95 -7.29 -16.70 -9.00
CA VAL A 95 -8.49 -15.87 -9.03
C VAL A 95 -8.29 -14.82 -10.12
N ILE A 96 -9.28 -14.68 -11.00
CA ILE A 96 -9.33 -13.68 -12.05
C ILE A 96 -10.52 -12.79 -11.75
N ILE A 97 -10.28 -11.48 -11.70
CA ILE A 97 -11.29 -10.44 -11.49
C ILE A 97 -11.33 -9.61 -12.75
N GLU A 98 -12.47 -9.62 -13.44
CA GLU A 98 -12.68 -8.85 -14.67
C GLU A 98 -13.94 -8.00 -14.50
N PRO A 99 -13.98 -6.75 -14.99
CA PRO A 99 -15.23 -6.00 -15.07
C PRO A 99 -16.20 -6.84 -15.88
N ALA A 100 -17.41 -7.05 -15.36
CA ALA A 100 -18.50 -7.58 -16.15
C ALA A 100 -18.91 -6.45 -17.09
N THR A 101 -18.16 -6.28 -18.18
CA THR A 101 -18.57 -5.41 -19.28
C THR A 101 -19.95 -5.88 -19.69
N ALA A 102 -20.95 -5.03 -19.48
CA ALA A 102 -22.30 -5.26 -19.94
C ALA A 102 -22.19 -5.67 -21.40
N VAL A 103 -22.47 -6.95 -21.66
CA VAL A 103 -22.43 -7.55 -22.99
C VAL A 103 -23.18 -6.59 -23.89
N ALA A 104 -22.47 -6.00 -24.87
CA ALA A 104 -23.11 -5.24 -25.93
C ALA A 104 -24.24 -6.12 -26.46
N PRO A 105 -25.48 -5.60 -26.58
CA PRO A 105 -26.65 -6.41 -26.91
C PRO A 105 -26.32 -7.28 -28.13
N PRO A 106 -26.71 -8.57 -28.13
CA PRO A 106 -26.36 -9.48 -29.21
C PRO A 106 -26.78 -8.84 -30.53
N ALA A 107 -25.77 -8.47 -31.32
CA ALA A 107 -25.98 -8.01 -32.69
C ALA A 107 -26.88 -9.05 -33.35
N ALA A 108 -27.99 -8.56 -33.88
CA ALA A 108 -29.05 -9.35 -34.46
C ALA A 108 -28.50 -10.48 -35.32
N THR A 109 -29.08 -11.66 -35.11
CA THR A 109 -29.07 -12.84 -35.96
C THR A 109 -28.78 -12.53 -37.43
N HIS A 110 -27.52 -12.70 -37.85
CA HIS A 110 -27.25 -13.03 -39.24
C HIS A 110 -27.13 -14.55 -39.34
N ALA A 111 -28.17 -15.09 -39.98
CA ALA A 111 -28.36 -16.50 -40.26
C ALA A 111 -27.23 -17.08 -41.11
N SER A 112 -26.96 -18.36 -40.83
CA SER A 112 -26.64 -19.44 -41.79
C SER A 112 -25.47 -19.24 -42.76
N GLY A 113 -24.40 -19.99 -42.52
CA GLY A 113 -23.34 -20.23 -43.48
C GLY A 113 -22.49 -21.43 -43.10
N SER A 114 -23.09 -22.62 -43.23
CA SER A 114 -22.40 -23.91 -43.11
C SER A 114 -21.29 -24.04 -44.15
N TYR A 115 -20.05 -24.30 -43.73
CA TYR A 115 -19.07 -25.03 -44.52
C TYR A 115 -18.14 -25.86 -43.61
N PRO A 116 -18.07 -27.18 -43.80
CA PRO A 116 -17.00 -28.00 -43.26
C PRO A 116 -15.90 -28.15 -44.32
N GLN A 117 -14.63 -27.89 -44.01
CA GLN A 117 -13.56 -28.72 -44.57
C GLN A 117 -12.22 -28.58 -43.85
N GLN A 118 -11.67 -29.75 -43.52
CA GLN A 118 -10.33 -30.03 -43.02
C GLN A 118 -9.24 -29.61 -44.02
N VAL A 119 -8.02 -29.35 -43.52
CA VAL A 119 -6.83 -30.19 -43.82
C VAL A 119 -5.69 -29.92 -42.82
N PRO A 120 -4.95 -30.95 -42.36
CA PRO A 120 -3.74 -30.83 -41.55
C PRO A 120 -2.48 -31.14 -42.38
N VAL A 121 -1.48 -30.24 -42.45
CA VAL A 121 -0.10 -30.61 -42.84
C VAL A 121 0.92 -29.59 -42.34
N GLY A 122 2.02 -30.07 -41.74
CA GLY A 122 3.35 -29.55 -42.14
C GLY A 122 4.21 -28.80 -41.12
N SER A 123 5.09 -29.54 -40.46
CA SER A 123 6.55 -29.25 -40.34
C SER A 123 7.07 -28.18 -39.35
N ALA A 124 7.81 -28.69 -38.35
CA ALA A 124 8.95 -28.04 -37.66
C ALA A 124 10.16 -27.85 -38.63
N PRO A 125 11.36 -27.30 -38.28
CA PRO A 125 11.88 -26.86 -36.96
C PRO A 125 12.79 -25.59 -36.96
N LYS A 126 13.34 -25.28 -35.76
CA LYS A 126 14.71 -24.75 -35.50
C LYS A 126 14.97 -23.24 -35.67
N ALA A 127 14.88 -22.49 -34.56
CA ALA A 127 15.58 -21.22 -34.38
C ALA A 127 16.57 -21.34 -33.21
N ALA A 128 17.83 -20.99 -33.48
CA ALA A 128 18.95 -20.98 -32.54
C ALA A 128 18.89 -19.76 -31.60
N PRO A 129 19.42 -19.84 -30.36
CA PRO A 129 19.79 -18.64 -29.61
C PRO A 129 21.27 -18.26 -29.85
N PRO A 130 21.59 -16.97 -30.04
CA PRO A 130 22.95 -16.46 -30.07
C PRO A 130 23.57 -16.34 -28.68
N ARG A 131 24.90 -16.22 -28.71
CA ARG A 131 25.87 -16.25 -27.62
C ARG A 131 25.97 -14.91 -26.86
N THR A 132 26.38 -15.05 -25.59
CA THR A 132 27.33 -14.21 -24.81
C THR A 132 27.20 -12.69 -24.83
N SER A 133 27.08 -12.09 -23.64
CA SER A 133 27.84 -10.89 -23.22
C SER A 133 27.82 -10.71 -21.70
N SER A 134 28.98 -10.92 -21.10
CA SER A 134 29.43 -10.41 -19.80
C SER A 134 29.60 -8.88 -19.84
N SER A 135 29.15 -8.17 -18.79
CA SER A 135 29.56 -6.78 -18.49
C SER A 135 29.38 -6.55 -16.99
N THR A 136 30.46 -6.67 -16.20
CA THR A 136 31.39 -5.59 -15.80
C THR A 136 30.78 -4.64 -14.78
N SER A 137 31.14 -4.87 -13.51
CA SER A 137 31.03 -3.94 -12.39
C SER A 137 31.83 -2.64 -12.63
N PRO A 138 31.37 -1.49 -12.13
CA PRO A 138 32.26 -0.40 -11.72
C PRO A 138 32.49 -0.41 -10.18
N PRO A 139 33.73 -0.12 -9.73
CA PRO A 139 34.07 0.11 -8.33
C PRO A 139 33.96 1.59 -7.92
N VAL A 140 33.72 1.81 -6.62
CA VAL A 140 34.25 2.90 -5.76
C VAL A 140 34.03 4.36 -6.19
N VAL A 141 33.30 5.12 -5.38
CA VAL A 141 33.81 6.40 -4.83
C VAL A 141 33.28 6.61 -3.41
N ALA A 142 34.17 6.49 -2.43
CA ALA A 142 33.95 7.00 -1.08
C ALA A 142 34.06 8.53 -1.10
N ARG A 143 33.07 9.25 -0.54
CA ARG A 143 33.23 10.67 -0.19
C ARG A 143 33.11 10.83 1.31
N THR A 144 34.29 10.91 1.94
CA THR A 144 34.49 11.53 3.24
C THR A 144 34.35 13.04 3.07
N SER A 145 33.50 13.70 3.86
CA SER A 145 33.54 15.15 4.04
C SER A 145 33.18 15.46 5.49
N ALA A 146 34.22 15.77 6.25
CA ALA A 146 34.16 16.31 7.61
C ALA A 146 33.98 17.84 7.56
N PRO A 147 33.61 18.49 8.67
CA PRO A 147 33.03 19.83 8.69
C PRO A 147 34.09 20.94 8.63
N GLN A 148 33.80 22.00 7.87
CA GLN A 148 34.56 23.26 7.97
C GLN A 148 33.85 24.19 8.97
N THR A 149 34.48 24.33 10.13
CA THR A 149 34.25 25.42 11.08
C THR A 149 34.79 26.70 10.46
N ILE A 150 33.90 27.61 10.07
CA ILE A 150 34.27 28.99 9.73
C ILE A 150 34.15 29.79 11.02
N VAL A 151 35.31 30.14 11.57
CA VAL A 151 35.47 31.14 12.61
C VAL A 151 35.45 32.49 11.88
N ASN A 152 34.39 33.27 12.08
CA ASN A 152 34.37 34.69 11.72
C ASN A 152 34.23 35.47 13.03
N GLU A 153 35.38 35.87 13.57
CA GLU A 153 35.51 37.03 14.43
C GLU A 153 35.51 38.25 13.50
N ASP A 154 34.44 39.03 13.50
CA ASP A 154 34.56 40.48 13.32
C ASP A 154 33.35 41.19 13.93
N GLU A 155 33.68 42.20 14.70
CA GLU A 155 32.83 43.04 15.50
C GLU A 155 31.88 43.86 14.63
N SER A 156 30.58 43.73 14.86
CA SER A 156 29.63 44.79 14.53
C SER A 156 28.51 44.75 15.56
N GLU A 157 28.82 45.42 16.65
CA GLU A 157 27.94 45.97 17.67
C GLU A 157 26.88 46.84 17.00
N MET A 158 25.80 46.21 16.54
CA MET A 158 24.51 46.88 16.32
C MET A 158 23.55 46.36 17.37
N SER A 159 23.31 47.19 18.38
CA SER A 159 22.28 47.02 19.40
C SER A 159 20.90 47.00 18.74
N ILE A 160 20.51 45.85 18.21
CA ILE A 160 19.12 45.58 17.89
C ILE A 160 18.47 45.24 19.22
N GLU A 161 17.69 46.20 19.73
CA GLU A 161 16.71 46.08 20.80
C GLU A 161 15.75 44.94 20.44
N ARG A 162 16.20 43.72 20.75
CA ARG A 162 15.52 42.46 20.44
C ARG A 162 14.35 42.39 21.40
N GLY A 163 13.22 42.89 20.90
CA GLY A 163 11.92 42.82 21.53
C GLY A 163 11.74 41.49 22.25
N GLN A 164 11.37 41.63 23.51
CA GLN A 164 11.04 40.63 24.49
C GLN A 164 9.96 39.70 23.92
N TYR A 165 10.36 38.70 23.14
CA TYR A 165 9.52 37.54 22.90
C TYR A 165 9.44 36.82 24.23
N ASP A 166 8.26 36.88 24.85
CA ASP A 166 7.87 35.99 25.94
C ASP A 166 8.37 34.59 25.60
N ALA A 167 9.42 34.18 26.29
CA ALA A 167 9.92 32.83 26.23
C ALA A 167 8.77 31.97 26.76
N ALA A 168 8.03 31.36 25.83
CA ALA A 168 7.02 30.38 26.18
C ALA A 168 7.63 29.43 27.22
N PRO A 169 6.96 29.20 28.36
CA PRO A 169 7.53 28.43 29.46
C PRO A 169 8.07 27.12 28.89
N PRO A 170 9.27 26.67 29.32
CA PRO A 170 9.86 25.45 28.82
C PRO A 170 8.87 24.32 29.09
N ALA A 171 8.15 23.90 28.04
CA ALA A 171 7.21 22.81 28.12
C ALA A 171 7.97 21.62 28.69
N GLU A 172 7.54 21.16 29.88
CA GLU A 172 8.17 20.06 30.57
C GLU A 172 8.29 18.87 29.63
N PRO A 173 9.43 18.15 29.64
CA PRO A 173 9.61 16.99 28.77
C PRO A 173 8.51 15.98 29.12
N THR A 174 7.51 15.88 28.25
CA THR A 174 6.49 14.85 28.34
C THR A 174 7.20 13.52 28.17
N SER A 175 7.38 12.81 29.29
CA SER A 175 7.87 11.44 29.33
C SER A 175 7.04 10.58 28.38
N SER A 176 7.73 9.69 27.68
CA SER A 176 7.18 8.91 26.59
C SER A 176 6.19 7.86 27.10
N GLY A 177 4.90 8.24 27.12
CA GLY A 177 3.84 7.39 27.67
C GLY A 177 3.37 6.27 26.73
N SER A 178 3.77 6.28 25.47
CA SER A 178 3.33 5.29 24.47
C SER A 178 4.49 4.43 23.98
N ALA A 179 4.48 3.16 24.39
CA ALA A 179 5.47 2.18 23.92
C ALA A 179 5.40 1.97 22.40
N LEU A 180 4.21 2.09 21.80
CA LEU A 180 4.05 2.00 20.36
C LEU A 180 4.74 3.17 19.66
N LEU A 181 4.46 4.40 20.09
CA LEU A 181 5.05 5.58 19.45
C LEU A 181 6.56 5.60 19.64
N ASP A 182 7.07 5.20 20.80
CA ASP A 182 8.52 5.08 21.05
C ASP A 182 9.19 4.06 20.13
N LEU A 183 8.56 2.90 19.93
CA LEU A 183 9.04 1.90 19.00
C LEU A 183 9.07 2.46 17.57
N LEU A 184 8.01 3.15 17.15
CA LEU A 184 7.91 3.66 15.79
C LEU A 184 8.89 4.82 15.53
N THR A 185 9.05 5.74 16.49
CA THR A 185 9.98 6.87 16.37
C THR A 185 11.43 6.39 16.44
N SER A 186 11.75 5.42 17.31
CA SER A 186 13.11 4.83 17.34
C SER A 186 13.47 4.13 16.04
N GLN A 187 12.53 3.38 15.43
CA GLN A 187 12.74 2.77 14.11
C GLN A 187 12.89 3.82 13.00
N ALA A 188 12.06 4.87 13.00
CA ALA A 188 12.17 5.97 12.05
C ALA A 188 13.52 6.69 12.14
N ARG A 189 14.01 6.96 13.35
CA ARG A 189 15.35 7.53 13.57
C ARG A 189 16.47 6.60 13.10
N GLY A 190 16.37 5.30 13.40
CA GLY A 190 17.33 4.30 12.93
C GLY A 190 17.44 4.23 11.41
N ALA A 191 16.33 4.48 10.70
CA ALA A 191 16.28 4.56 9.25
C ALA A 191 16.58 5.96 8.68
N GLN A 192 16.92 6.94 9.52
CA GLN A 192 17.12 8.35 9.14
C GLN A 192 15.92 8.95 8.41
N ALA A 193 14.71 8.63 8.85
CA ALA A 193 13.50 9.19 8.28
C ALA A 193 13.29 10.65 8.69
N SER A 194 12.82 11.48 7.75
CA SER A 194 12.41 12.88 8.02
C SER A 194 11.02 12.97 8.64
N ASP A 195 10.11 12.07 8.24
CA ASP A 195 8.70 12.09 8.63
C ASP A 195 8.20 10.67 8.90
N LEU A 196 7.25 10.55 9.83
CA LEU A 196 6.51 9.34 10.14
C LEU A 196 5.01 9.62 9.94
N TYR A 197 4.35 8.77 9.16
CA TYR A 197 2.93 8.86 8.83
C TYR A 197 2.20 7.63 9.39
N LEU A 198 1.19 7.87 10.21
CA LEU A 198 0.36 6.86 10.84
C LEU A 198 -1.09 7.06 10.42
N ALA A 199 -1.75 5.99 10.01
CA ALA A 199 -3.17 5.99 9.68
C ALA A 199 -3.81 4.69 10.16
N ALA A 200 -5.01 4.78 10.72
CA ALA A 200 -5.78 3.62 11.16
C ALA A 200 -6.08 2.69 9.96
N GLY A 201 -5.98 1.38 10.18
CA GLY A 201 -6.18 0.35 9.15
C GLY A 201 -5.05 0.25 8.12
N SER A 202 -4.00 1.07 8.22
CA SER A 202 -2.86 1.07 7.30
C SER A 202 -1.55 0.73 8.03
N ALA A 203 -0.55 0.28 7.27
CA ALA A 203 0.81 0.16 7.79
C ALA A 203 1.38 1.57 8.07
N ALA A 204 2.32 1.66 9.02
CA ALA A 204 3.08 2.89 9.21
C ALA A 204 3.99 3.16 8.00
N PHE A 205 4.09 4.41 7.59
CA PHE A 205 5.00 4.85 6.53
C PHE A 205 6.01 5.84 7.09
N MET A 206 7.23 5.80 6.58
CA MET A 206 8.27 6.77 6.90
C MET A 206 8.82 7.39 5.61
N ARG A 207 9.23 8.66 5.67
CA ARG A 207 9.90 9.32 4.55
C ARG A 207 11.41 9.26 4.74
N VAL A 208 12.13 8.55 3.88
CA VAL A 208 13.60 8.42 3.91
C VAL A 208 14.17 8.97 2.62
N GLY A 209 15.04 9.98 2.71
CA GLY A 209 15.62 10.63 1.52
C GLY A 209 14.57 11.22 0.57
N GLY A 210 13.46 11.72 1.10
CA GLY A 210 12.34 12.25 0.33
C GLY A 210 11.36 11.21 -0.22
N GLN A 211 11.71 9.92 -0.22
CA GLN A 211 10.85 8.83 -0.68
C GLN A 211 10.01 8.26 0.44
N LEU A 212 8.74 7.97 0.16
CA LEU A 212 7.85 7.31 1.12
C LEU A 212 8.10 5.80 1.10
N SER A 213 8.41 5.21 2.25
CA SER A 213 8.67 3.79 2.42
C SER A 213 7.81 3.22 3.54
N ALA A 214 7.27 2.03 3.35
CA ALA A 214 6.52 1.34 4.40
C ALA A 214 7.48 0.85 5.50
N MET A 215 7.07 0.97 6.76
CA MET A 215 7.81 0.36 7.87
C MET A 215 7.76 -1.16 7.78
N THR A 216 8.83 -1.82 8.23
CA THR A 216 8.95 -3.28 8.21
C THR A 216 7.90 -3.97 9.09
N SER A 217 7.29 -3.24 10.04
CA SER A 217 6.14 -3.69 10.80
C SER A 217 4.92 -3.79 9.88
N ARG A 218 4.63 -5.01 9.40
CA ARG A 218 3.63 -5.27 8.36
C ARG A 218 2.17 -5.26 8.86
N SER A 219 1.95 -5.17 10.17
CA SER A 219 0.60 -5.12 10.71
C SER A 219 0.01 -3.73 10.54
N SER A 220 -1.18 -3.66 9.95
CA SER A 220 -2.01 -2.45 9.97
C SER A 220 -2.20 -1.99 11.42
N ILE A 221 -2.07 -0.69 11.66
CA ILE A 221 -2.32 -0.12 12.98
C ILE A 221 -3.82 -0.07 13.20
N ASP A 222 -4.30 -0.75 14.22
CA ASP A 222 -5.71 -0.71 14.60
C ASP A 222 -6.12 0.70 15.07
N GLY A 223 -7.34 1.13 14.73
CA GLY A 223 -7.83 2.47 15.04
C GLY A 223 -7.98 2.71 16.54
N ASP A 224 -8.50 1.72 17.26
CA ASP A 224 -8.69 1.78 18.72
C ASP A 224 -7.34 1.81 19.43
N LEU A 225 -6.37 1.02 18.95
CA LEU A 225 -4.99 1.07 19.40
C LEU A 225 -4.39 2.47 19.21
N LEU A 226 -4.43 3.02 17.99
CA LEU A 226 -3.86 4.34 17.71
C LEU A 226 -4.53 5.42 18.56
N SER A 227 -5.85 5.38 18.70
CA SER A 227 -6.60 6.32 19.54
C SER A 227 -6.19 6.23 21.01
N ARG A 228 -5.99 5.02 21.53
CA ARG A 228 -5.53 4.81 22.92
C ARG A 228 -4.13 5.40 23.14
N GLU A 229 -3.19 5.10 22.24
CA GLU A 229 -1.81 5.59 22.34
C GLU A 229 -1.74 7.12 22.23
N LEU A 230 -2.51 7.71 21.29
CA LEU A 230 -2.65 9.16 21.18
C LEU A 230 -3.28 9.79 22.42
N GLY A 231 -4.22 9.09 23.06
CA GLY A 231 -4.85 9.54 24.31
C GLY A 231 -3.86 9.70 25.48
N VAL A 232 -2.76 8.94 25.46
CA VAL A 232 -1.71 9.01 26.48
C VAL A 232 -0.74 10.18 26.22
N VAL A 233 -0.40 10.43 24.96
CA VAL A 233 0.66 11.40 24.61
C VAL A 233 0.13 12.80 24.27
N ALA A 234 -1.11 12.93 23.82
CA ALA A 234 -1.67 14.20 23.41
C ALA A 234 -2.14 15.02 24.63
N PRO A 235 -1.65 16.26 24.80
CA PRO A 235 -2.14 17.16 25.84
C PRO A 235 -3.67 17.34 25.75
N PRO A 236 -4.36 17.61 26.88
CA PRO A 236 -5.81 17.81 26.89
C PRO A 236 -6.29 18.80 25.83
N GLU A 237 -5.59 19.92 25.66
CA GLU A 237 -5.93 20.99 24.73
C GLU A 237 -5.83 20.53 23.27
N ALA A 238 -4.83 19.70 22.96
CA ALA A 238 -4.67 19.14 21.63
C ALA A 238 -5.75 18.09 21.31
N ARG A 239 -6.18 17.31 22.32
CA ARG A 239 -7.27 16.34 22.17
C ARG A 239 -8.60 17.04 21.92
N GLU A 240 -8.92 18.07 22.70
CA GLU A 240 -10.13 18.89 22.51
C GLU A 240 -10.13 19.56 21.13
N ALA A 241 -9.03 20.21 20.74
CA ALA A 241 -8.90 20.81 19.42
C ALA A 241 -9.09 19.81 18.28
N TRP A 242 -8.60 18.58 18.44
CA TRP A 242 -8.77 17.53 17.43
C TRP A 242 -10.21 17.02 17.36
N MET A 243 -10.90 16.87 18.49
CA MET A 243 -12.32 16.47 18.50
C MET A 243 -13.23 17.53 17.88
N ASP A 244 -12.97 18.81 18.17
CA ASP A 244 -13.78 19.93 17.69
C ASP A 244 -13.50 20.28 16.22
N ARG A 245 -12.22 20.46 15.86
CA ARG A 245 -11.82 20.98 14.53
C ARG A 245 -11.37 19.90 13.56
N GLY A 246 -11.21 18.66 14.01
CA GLY A 246 -10.62 17.58 13.21
C GLY A 246 -9.11 17.70 13.01
N THR A 247 -8.45 18.73 13.56
CA THR A 247 -7.00 18.89 13.49
C THR A 247 -6.41 19.50 14.75
N ALA A 248 -5.23 19.02 15.14
CA ALA A 248 -4.45 19.58 16.23
C ALA A 248 -2.94 19.38 16.00
N MET A 249 -2.13 20.19 16.67
CA MET A 249 -0.68 20.07 16.66
C MET A 249 -0.14 20.14 18.07
N PHE A 250 0.84 19.30 18.38
CA PHE A 250 1.57 19.35 19.65
C PHE A 250 2.99 18.83 19.47
N THR A 251 3.81 18.95 20.51
CA THR A 251 5.17 18.42 20.53
C THR A 251 5.24 17.19 21.43
N TYR A 252 5.84 16.12 20.94
CA TYR A 252 6.06 14.86 21.64
C TYR A 252 7.56 14.67 21.91
N GLY A 253 7.93 14.21 23.11
CA GLY A 253 9.30 13.84 23.47
C GLY A 253 9.44 12.33 23.58
N ASP A 254 10.40 11.74 22.86
CA ASP A 254 10.70 10.30 22.89
C ASP A 254 11.99 9.96 23.67
N GLY A 255 12.45 10.88 24.53
CA GLY A 255 13.72 10.79 25.25
C GLY A 255 14.98 11.05 24.40
N LEU A 256 14.91 10.86 23.08
CA LEU A 256 16.01 11.11 22.13
C LEU A 256 15.89 12.47 21.42
N GLY A 257 14.72 13.09 21.48
CA GLY A 257 14.50 14.44 20.98
C GLY A 257 13.04 14.85 21.05
N ARG A 258 12.72 15.94 20.36
CA ARG A 258 11.35 16.45 20.20
C ARG A 258 10.86 16.18 18.79
N ILE A 259 9.60 15.79 18.67
CA ILE A 259 8.92 15.51 17.41
C ILE A 259 7.66 16.36 17.37
N ARG A 260 7.41 17.03 16.25
CA ARG A 260 6.15 17.74 16.03
C ARG A 260 5.10 16.74 15.53
N VAL A 261 4.01 16.60 16.27
CA VAL A 261 2.91 15.72 15.93
C VAL A 261 1.76 16.55 15.35
N THR A 262 1.23 16.11 14.22
CA THR A 262 0.04 16.70 13.60
C THR A 262 -1.05 15.63 13.55
N LEU A 263 -2.18 15.91 14.19
CA LEU A 263 -3.37 15.07 14.15
C LEU A 263 -4.32 15.61 13.09
N THR A 264 -4.87 14.71 12.29
CA THR A 264 -5.93 15.00 11.31
C THR A 264 -6.95 13.88 11.35
N ARG A 265 -8.23 14.22 11.32
CA ARG A 265 -9.33 13.28 11.21
C ARG A 265 -9.76 13.21 9.75
N ASP A 266 -9.85 12.01 9.20
CA ASP A 266 -10.48 11.80 7.90
C ASP A 266 -11.99 11.94 8.07
N HIS A 267 -12.64 12.70 7.17
CA HIS A 267 -14.06 13.02 7.24
C HIS A 267 -14.92 12.03 6.45
#